data_AF-A0A5Q4FZC6-F1
#
_entry.id   AF-A0A5Q4FZC6-F1
#
_cell.length_a   1.000
_cell.length_b   1.000
_cell.length_c   1.000
_cell.angle_alpha   90.00
_cell.angle_beta   90.00
_cell.angle_gamma   90.00
#
_symmetry.space_group_name_H-M   'P 1'
#
loop_
_entity.id
_entity.type
_entity.pdbx_description
1 polymer ?
#
loop_
_entity_poly.entity_id
_entity_poly.type
_entity_poly.pdbx_seq_one_letter_code
_entity_poly.pdbx_strand_id
1 'polypeptide(L)'
;MQPPSSDGAADGVVSPAAAVAAHTLDHRLRLFGWLSGPDRQLYLWLLRIFDRARRTYEVRLTTEQVAAALDELTDDDPTIPRASDLPGSLDALVDWGVLDRSQDSGRVSSIAEYRRRASVYQLTELGFVAHNAVERVIAARPDEAQLKAIALGTILEDLAALKEANLAGDPVAVHRLLDRLHGVLTDLADRAARFYLVIGELARTEDARPETFLRHKDLLLDHLRTFHAELSRYGPLIGAAVQDVQATGEDGLVDLAAQADPSPFATPVERAARWREHWDGIVAWFVGDHEQTATIDRLDARTTSAIADLASLLRQVTEARRSGVSRDAQLRELAAWC
;
A
#
# COMPACT_ATOMS: atom_id res chain seq x y z
N MET A 1 -18.68 -48.99 38.80
CA MET A 1 -18.61 -47.52 38.82
C MET A 1 -17.76 -47.11 37.64
N GLN A 2 -18.41 -46.72 36.55
CA GLN A 2 -17.82 -46.35 35.26
C GLN A 2 -18.63 -45.15 34.77
N PRO A 3 -18.01 -43.98 34.47
CA PRO A 3 -18.79 -42.84 34.03
C PRO A 3 -19.21 -43.03 32.58
N PRO A 4 -20.37 -42.49 32.15
CA PRO A 4 -20.73 -42.49 30.74
C PRO A 4 -19.86 -41.48 29.98
N SER A 5 -19.28 -41.93 28.88
CA SER A 5 -18.56 -41.10 27.90
C SER A 5 -19.53 -40.11 27.27
N SER A 6 -19.31 -38.82 27.51
CA SER A 6 -19.90 -37.73 26.73
C SER A 6 -19.04 -37.49 25.49
N ASP A 7 -19.31 -38.22 24.42
CA ASP A 7 -18.81 -37.85 23.08
C ASP A 7 -19.95 -37.15 22.34
N GLY A 8 -20.20 -35.90 22.74
CA GLY A 8 -21.03 -34.97 22.00
C GLY A 8 -20.16 -34.29 20.97
N ALA A 9 -20.09 -34.86 19.77
CA ALA A 9 -19.54 -34.20 18.60
C ALA A 9 -20.22 -32.83 18.44
N ALA A 10 -19.48 -31.76 18.73
CA ALA A 10 -19.87 -30.41 18.41
C ALA A 10 -19.80 -30.26 16.88
N ASP A 11 -20.90 -30.61 16.20
CA ASP A 11 -21.13 -30.21 14.82
C ASP A 11 -21.15 -28.68 14.79
N GLY A 12 -20.03 -28.11 14.36
CA GLY A 12 -19.84 -26.67 14.19
C GLY A 12 -20.73 -26.16 13.08
N VAL A 13 -21.95 -25.76 13.43
CA VAL A 13 -22.83 -25.01 12.54
C VAL A 13 -22.22 -23.63 12.33
N VAL A 14 -21.45 -23.49 11.26
CA VAL A 14 -20.92 -22.19 10.81
C VAL A 14 -22.12 -21.30 10.46
N SER A 15 -22.22 -20.14 11.12
CA SER A 15 -23.29 -19.16 10.86
C SER A 15 -23.34 -18.79 9.36
N PRO A 16 -24.53 -18.62 8.75
CA PRO A 16 -24.68 -18.24 7.34
C PRO A 16 -23.87 -16.99 6.96
N ALA A 17 -23.75 -16.02 7.87
CA ALA A 17 -22.93 -14.83 7.67
C ALA A 17 -21.43 -15.15 7.60
N ALA A 18 -20.94 -16.09 8.42
CA ALA A 18 -19.55 -16.55 8.39
C ALA A 18 -19.26 -17.38 7.13
N ALA A 19 -20.22 -18.18 6.67
CA ALA A 19 -20.10 -18.92 5.40
C ALA A 19 -20.06 -17.98 4.18
N VAL A 20 -20.90 -16.93 4.17
CA VAL A 20 -20.87 -15.88 3.13
C VAL A 20 -19.56 -15.08 3.18
N ALA A 21 -19.07 -14.72 4.37
CA ALA A 21 -17.79 -14.03 4.54
C ALA A 21 -16.60 -14.90 4.07
N ALA A 22 -16.58 -16.20 4.41
CA ALA A 22 -15.57 -17.14 3.96
C ALA A 22 -15.61 -17.35 2.44
N HIS A 23 -16.80 -17.47 1.85
CA HIS A 23 -16.97 -17.55 0.40
C HIS A 23 -16.48 -16.27 -0.31
N THR A 24 -16.74 -15.10 0.28
CA THR A 24 -16.27 -13.80 -0.22
C THR A 24 -14.75 -13.69 -0.12
N LEU A 25 -14.15 -14.19 0.96
CA LEU A 25 -12.70 -14.21 1.14
C LEU A 25 -12.04 -15.14 0.12
N ASP A 26 -12.54 -16.37 -0.03
CA ASP A 26 -12.02 -17.33 -0.99
C ASP A 26 -12.11 -16.79 -2.43
N HIS A 27 -13.24 -16.17 -2.80
CA HIS A 27 -13.39 -15.50 -4.09
C HIS A 27 -12.36 -14.38 -4.29
N ARG A 28 -12.08 -13.56 -3.27
CA ARG A 28 -11.04 -12.52 -3.33
C ARG A 28 -9.64 -13.09 -3.44
N LEU A 29 -9.34 -14.21 -2.79
CA LEU A 29 -8.03 -14.87 -2.88
C LEU A 29 -7.81 -15.48 -4.27
N ARG A 30 -8.86 -16.00 -4.92
CA ARG A 30 -8.77 -16.54 -6.29
C ARG A 30 -8.35 -15.51 -7.33
N LEU A 31 -8.57 -14.20 -7.09
CA LEU A 31 -8.10 -13.11 -7.98
C LEU A 31 -6.58 -13.14 -8.22
N PHE A 32 -5.81 -13.77 -7.33
CA PHE A 32 -4.36 -13.92 -7.44
C PHE A 32 -3.92 -15.27 -8.02
N GLY A 33 -4.86 -16.17 -8.35
CA GLY A 33 -4.55 -17.54 -8.78
C GLY A 33 -3.70 -17.63 -10.05
N TRP A 34 -3.83 -16.66 -10.96
CA TRP A 34 -3.05 -16.57 -12.19
C TRP A 34 -1.54 -16.35 -11.96
N LEU A 35 -1.14 -15.84 -10.78
CA LEU A 35 0.27 -15.57 -10.46
C LEU A 35 1.08 -16.86 -10.27
N SER A 36 0.44 -17.96 -9.91
CA SER A 36 1.10 -19.25 -9.65
C SER A 36 1.27 -20.11 -10.92
N GLY A 37 0.65 -19.69 -12.03
CA GLY A 37 0.68 -20.45 -13.29
C GLY A 37 1.97 -20.29 -14.11
N PRO A 38 2.20 -21.19 -15.09
CA PRO A 38 3.29 -21.05 -16.04
C PRO A 38 3.15 -19.80 -16.91
N ASP A 39 1.91 -19.42 -17.28
CA ASP A 39 1.60 -18.29 -18.15
C ASP A 39 1.46 -16.94 -17.41
N ARG A 40 1.93 -16.85 -16.15
CA ARG A 40 1.81 -15.64 -15.30
C ARG A 40 2.30 -14.35 -15.97
N GLN A 41 3.34 -14.43 -16.80
CA GLN A 41 3.88 -13.28 -17.53
C GLN A 41 2.93 -12.82 -18.63
N LEU A 42 2.31 -13.78 -19.35
CA LEU A 42 1.30 -13.46 -20.36
C LEU A 42 0.09 -12.78 -19.70
N TYR A 43 -0.43 -13.36 -18.62
CA TYR A 43 -1.55 -12.78 -17.88
C TYR A 43 -1.25 -11.36 -17.37
N LEU A 44 -0.04 -11.11 -16.86
CA LEU A 44 0.37 -9.77 -16.45
C LEU A 44 0.27 -8.76 -17.60
N TRP A 45 0.78 -9.11 -18.78
CA TRP A 45 0.74 -8.26 -19.96
C TRP A 45 -0.68 -8.05 -20.49
N LEU A 46 -1.52 -9.09 -20.49
CA LEU A 46 -2.94 -8.95 -20.82
C LEU A 46 -3.63 -7.95 -19.89
N LEU A 47 -3.41 -8.05 -18.57
CA LEU A 47 -4.00 -7.11 -17.62
C LEU A 47 -3.49 -5.68 -17.80
N ARG A 48 -2.21 -5.49 -18.15
CA ARG A 48 -1.66 -4.16 -18.52
C ARG A 48 -2.32 -3.56 -19.76
N ILE A 49 -2.69 -4.38 -20.75
CA ILE A 49 -3.46 -3.93 -21.92
C ILE A 49 -4.82 -3.38 -21.49
N PHE A 50 -5.55 -4.11 -20.63
CA PHE A 50 -6.84 -3.64 -20.10
C PHE A 50 -6.69 -2.37 -19.24
N ASP A 51 -5.66 -2.28 -18.41
CA ASP A 51 -5.39 -1.07 -17.61
C ASP A 51 -5.06 0.14 -18.50
N ARG A 52 -4.24 -0.06 -19.54
CA ARG A 52 -3.95 0.98 -20.55
C ARG A 52 -5.21 1.47 -21.25
N ALA A 53 -6.08 0.56 -21.69
CA ALA A 53 -7.34 0.89 -22.34
C ALA A 53 -8.29 1.66 -21.41
N ARG A 54 -8.38 1.24 -20.13
CA ARG A 54 -9.17 1.94 -19.10
C ARG A 54 -8.69 3.38 -18.89
N ARG A 55 -7.37 3.63 -18.92
CA ARG A 55 -6.79 4.99 -18.83
C ARG A 55 -7.13 5.87 -20.04
N THR A 56 -7.39 5.28 -21.20
CA THR A 56 -7.87 5.97 -22.40
C THR A 56 -9.40 5.96 -22.53
N TYR A 57 -10.12 5.64 -21.44
CA TYR A 57 -11.59 5.56 -21.36
C TYR A 57 -12.24 4.45 -22.20
N GLU A 58 -11.47 3.49 -22.69
CA GLU A 58 -11.96 2.28 -23.36
C GLU A 58 -12.07 1.14 -22.34
N VAL A 59 -13.28 0.98 -21.76
CA VAL A 59 -13.50 0.07 -20.63
C VAL A 59 -13.66 -1.40 -21.07
N ARG A 60 -13.90 -1.63 -22.35
CA ARG A 60 -14.28 -2.93 -22.92
C ARG A 60 -13.44 -3.21 -24.16
N LEU A 61 -12.84 -4.40 -24.23
CA LEU A 61 -12.02 -4.82 -25.38
C LEU A 61 -12.55 -6.12 -25.97
N THR A 62 -12.57 -6.22 -27.30
CA THR A 62 -12.77 -7.51 -28.00
C THR A 62 -11.50 -8.34 -28.01
N THR A 63 -11.62 -9.63 -28.28
CA THR A 63 -10.46 -10.52 -28.46
C THR A 63 -9.50 -10.01 -29.54
N GLU A 64 -10.02 -9.44 -30.63
CA GLU A 64 -9.21 -8.88 -31.72
C GLU A 64 -8.43 -7.64 -31.28
N GLN A 65 -9.03 -6.77 -30.47
CA GLN A 65 -8.36 -5.58 -29.94
C GLN A 65 -7.24 -5.97 -28.97
N VAL A 66 -7.47 -6.97 -28.10
CA VAL A 66 -6.44 -7.49 -27.21
C VAL A 66 -5.29 -8.14 -28.01
N ALA A 67 -5.62 -8.90 -29.06
CA ALA A 67 -4.61 -9.51 -29.94
C ALA A 67 -3.73 -8.44 -30.60
N ALA A 68 -4.34 -7.42 -31.21
CA ALA A 68 -3.63 -6.34 -31.86
C ALA A 68 -2.71 -5.58 -30.88
N ALA A 69 -3.19 -5.29 -29.67
CA ALA A 69 -2.39 -4.62 -28.65
C ALA A 69 -1.22 -5.50 -28.13
N LEU A 70 -1.42 -6.81 -28.01
CA LEU A 70 -0.37 -7.74 -27.61
C LEU A 70 0.70 -7.90 -28.70
N ASP A 71 0.28 -7.95 -29.97
CA ASP A 71 1.18 -8.01 -31.11
C ASP A 71 2.03 -6.73 -31.21
N GLU A 72 1.42 -5.55 -31.07
CA GLU A 72 2.14 -4.25 -31.03
C GLU A 72 3.21 -4.25 -29.93
N LEU A 73 2.86 -4.67 -28.72
CA LEU A 73 3.81 -4.76 -27.60
C LEU A 73 4.94 -5.76 -27.86
N THR A 74 4.64 -6.91 -28.46
CA THR A 74 5.64 -7.96 -28.71
C THR A 74 6.57 -7.63 -29.87
N ASP A 75 6.09 -6.85 -30.85
CA ASP A 75 6.91 -6.33 -31.94
C ASP A 75 7.91 -5.28 -31.42
N ASP A 76 7.52 -4.48 -30.42
CA ASP A 76 8.40 -3.51 -29.75
C ASP A 76 9.41 -4.20 -28.80
N ASP A 77 8.96 -5.21 -28.03
CA ASP A 77 9.79 -5.95 -27.09
C ASP A 77 9.58 -7.48 -27.22
N PRO A 78 10.52 -8.20 -27.88
CA PRO A 78 10.44 -9.64 -28.05
C PRO A 78 10.48 -10.46 -26.75
N THR A 79 10.77 -9.84 -25.59
CA THR A 79 10.73 -10.52 -24.29
C THR A 79 9.30 -10.70 -23.76
N ILE A 80 8.33 -9.99 -24.35
CA ILE A 80 6.91 -10.13 -24.03
C ILE A 80 6.37 -11.46 -24.57
N PRO A 81 5.67 -12.27 -23.75
CA PRO A 81 5.13 -13.55 -24.22
C PRO A 81 4.03 -13.38 -25.27
N ARG A 82 4.10 -14.18 -26.34
CA ARG A 82 2.99 -14.34 -27.29
C ARG A 82 1.93 -15.30 -26.74
N ALA A 83 0.67 -15.02 -27.01
CA ALA A 83 -0.43 -15.93 -26.67
C ALA A 83 -0.55 -17.04 -27.73
N SER A 84 -0.38 -18.30 -27.32
CA SER A 84 -0.68 -19.46 -28.20
C SER A 84 -2.18 -19.72 -28.31
N ASP A 85 -2.92 -19.47 -27.23
CA ASP A 85 -4.39 -19.50 -27.14
C ASP A 85 -4.87 -18.28 -26.36
N LEU A 86 -5.08 -17.16 -27.06
CA LEU A 86 -5.56 -15.92 -26.45
C LEU A 86 -6.98 -16.04 -25.88
N PRO A 87 -7.97 -16.63 -26.60
CA PRO A 87 -9.30 -16.86 -26.03
C PRO A 87 -9.27 -17.67 -24.74
N GLY A 88 -8.51 -18.77 -24.70
CA GLY A 88 -8.36 -19.57 -23.48
C GLY A 88 -7.72 -18.80 -22.33
N SER A 89 -6.72 -17.96 -22.63
CA SER A 89 -6.07 -17.10 -21.63
C SER A 89 -7.02 -16.04 -21.05
N LEU A 90 -7.87 -15.45 -21.90
CA LEU A 90 -8.87 -14.48 -21.46
C LEU A 90 -9.98 -15.14 -20.64
N ASP A 91 -10.43 -16.33 -21.04
CA ASP A 91 -11.43 -17.10 -20.30
C ASP A 91 -10.88 -17.57 -18.93
N ALA A 92 -9.61 -17.93 -18.84
CA ALA A 92 -8.98 -18.21 -17.54
C ALA A 92 -9.01 -16.99 -16.59
N LEU A 93 -8.74 -15.78 -17.11
CA LEU A 93 -8.86 -14.54 -16.34
C LEU A 93 -10.30 -14.23 -15.91
N VAL A 94 -11.30 -14.71 -16.65
CA VAL A 94 -12.72 -14.66 -16.25
C VAL A 94 -13.01 -15.66 -15.14
N ASP A 95 -12.47 -16.88 -15.23
CA ASP A 95 -12.66 -17.92 -14.20
C ASP A 95 -12.08 -17.50 -12.83
N TRP A 96 -10.98 -16.73 -12.82
CA TRP A 96 -10.43 -16.12 -11.60
C TRP A 96 -11.21 -14.88 -11.13
N GLY A 97 -12.19 -14.39 -11.89
CA GLY A 97 -12.99 -13.20 -11.56
C GLY A 97 -12.27 -11.87 -11.80
N VAL A 98 -11.12 -11.88 -12.48
CA VAL A 98 -10.32 -10.69 -12.77
C VAL A 98 -10.93 -9.92 -13.94
N LEU A 99 -11.40 -10.66 -14.95
CA LEU A 99 -12.17 -10.12 -16.07
C LEU A 99 -13.64 -10.54 -15.97
N ASP A 100 -14.51 -9.70 -16.51
CA ASP A 100 -15.90 -10.04 -16.82
C ASP A 100 -16.06 -10.15 -18.34
N ARG A 101 -16.82 -11.16 -18.78
CA ARG A 101 -17.09 -11.42 -20.20
C ARG A 101 -18.55 -11.12 -20.48
N SER A 102 -18.78 -10.15 -21.35
CA SER A 102 -20.09 -9.84 -21.89
C SER A 102 -20.14 -10.17 -23.38
N GLN A 103 -21.34 -10.48 -23.87
CA GLN A 103 -21.59 -10.55 -25.31
C GLN A 103 -22.11 -9.19 -25.75
N ASP A 104 -21.49 -8.57 -26.75
CA ASP A 104 -22.03 -7.35 -27.33
C ASP A 104 -23.41 -7.69 -27.95
N SER A 105 -24.46 -7.06 -27.42
CA SER A 105 -25.84 -7.20 -27.90
C SER A 105 -26.25 -6.05 -28.82
N GLY A 106 -25.30 -5.23 -29.26
CA GLY A 106 -25.50 -4.20 -30.28
C GLY A 106 -26.19 -4.78 -31.51
N ARG A 107 -27.32 -4.16 -31.91
CA ARG A 107 -28.20 -4.56 -33.02
C ARG A 107 -27.44 -5.12 -34.23
N VAL A 108 -27.54 -6.43 -34.41
CA VAL A 108 -26.94 -7.15 -35.53
C VAL A 108 -27.86 -7.12 -36.74
N SER A 109 -27.31 -6.81 -37.91
CA SER A 109 -28.08 -6.70 -39.18
C SER A 109 -27.98 -7.96 -40.06
N SER A 110 -27.24 -9.00 -39.64
CA SER A 110 -27.08 -10.24 -40.41
C SER A 110 -26.74 -11.49 -39.58
N ILE A 111 -27.19 -12.66 -40.07
CA ILE A 111 -26.89 -14.01 -39.53
C ILE A 111 -25.37 -14.32 -39.52
N ALA A 112 -24.59 -13.67 -40.40
CA ALA A 112 -23.13 -13.81 -40.44
C ALA A 112 -22.43 -13.06 -39.30
N GLU A 113 -22.95 -11.90 -38.87
CA GLU A 113 -22.50 -11.18 -37.67
C GLU A 113 -22.91 -11.91 -36.40
N TYR A 114 -24.09 -12.56 -36.38
CA TYR A 114 -24.54 -13.38 -35.25
C TYR A 114 -23.61 -14.58 -34.97
N ARG A 115 -22.91 -15.11 -35.98
CA ARG A 115 -21.89 -16.18 -35.80
C ARG A 115 -20.51 -15.65 -35.39
N ARG A 116 -20.23 -14.35 -35.53
CA ARG A 116 -19.04 -13.67 -34.99
C ARG A 116 -19.40 -12.89 -33.73
N ARG A 117 -19.96 -13.56 -32.73
CA ARG A 117 -20.08 -12.96 -31.39
C ARG A 117 -18.66 -12.76 -30.85
N ALA A 118 -18.09 -11.59 -31.09
CA ALA A 118 -16.83 -11.20 -30.46
C ALA A 118 -17.10 -11.10 -28.97
N SER A 119 -16.40 -11.92 -28.19
CA SER A 119 -16.47 -11.84 -26.75
C SER A 119 -15.82 -10.53 -26.33
N VAL A 120 -16.53 -9.77 -25.50
CA VAL A 120 -16.03 -8.50 -24.99
C VAL A 120 -15.65 -8.69 -23.54
N TYR A 121 -14.45 -8.29 -23.20
CA TYR A 121 -13.86 -8.44 -21.89
C TYR A 121 -13.68 -7.07 -21.24
N GLN A 122 -13.88 -7.01 -19.92
CA GLN A 122 -13.61 -5.83 -19.10
C GLN A 122 -12.96 -6.24 -17.78
N LEU A 123 -12.10 -5.39 -17.22
CA LEU A 123 -11.63 -5.55 -15.85
C LEU A 123 -12.81 -5.40 -14.89
N THR A 124 -12.99 -6.36 -13.98
CA THR A 124 -13.89 -6.16 -12.84
C THR A 124 -13.28 -5.14 -11.87
N GLU A 125 -14.09 -4.51 -11.03
CA GLU A 125 -13.57 -3.59 -10.00
C GLU A 125 -12.59 -4.29 -9.05
N LEU A 126 -12.91 -5.52 -8.62
CA LEU A 126 -12.01 -6.31 -7.78
C LEU A 126 -10.77 -6.78 -8.55
N GLY A 127 -10.91 -7.14 -9.83
CA GLY A 127 -9.80 -7.49 -10.72
C GLY A 127 -8.84 -6.33 -10.94
N PHE A 128 -9.36 -5.11 -11.09
CA PHE A 128 -8.56 -3.88 -11.17
C PHE A 128 -7.79 -3.61 -9.87
N VAL A 129 -8.43 -3.76 -8.71
CA VAL A 129 -7.76 -3.63 -7.39
C VAL A 129 -6.66 -4.68 -7.25
N ALA A 130 -6.93 -5.94 -7.60
CA ALA A 130 -5.95 -7.03 -7.54
C ALA A 130 -4.77 -6.79 -8.49
N HIS A 131 -5.03 -6.40 -9.73
CA HIS A 131 -3.99 -6.06 -10.71
C HIS A 131 -3.10 -4.91 -10.21
N ASN A 132 -3.69 -3.83 -9.71
CA ASN A 132 -2.92 -2.71 -9.14
C ASN A 132 -2.09 -3.13 -7.92
N ALA A 133 -2.60 -4.04 -7.08
CA ALA A 133 -1.81 -4.58 -5.97
C ALA A 133 -0.56 -5.31 -6.49
N VAL A 134 -0.69 -6.10 -7.56
CA VAL A 134 0.45 -6.77 -8.21
C VAL A 134 1.42 -5.77 -8.83
N GLU A 135 0.93 -4.79 -9.59
CA GLU A 135 1.79 -3.75 -10.18
C GLU A 135 2.53 -2.95 -9.10
N ARG A 136 1.89 -2.66 -7.96
CA ARG A 136 2.55 -2.01 -6.81
C ARG A 136 3.69 -2.85 -6.25
N VAL A 137 3.54 -4.18 -6.21
CA VAL A 137 4.60 -5.09 -5.77
C VAL A 137 5.75 -5.12 -6.78
N ILE A 138 5.44 -5.18 -8.08
CA ILE A 138 6.45 -5.18 -9.15
C ILE A 138 7.21 -3.85 -9.21
N ALA A 139 6.50 -2.73 -9.05
CA ALA A 139 7.05 -1.39 -9.08
C ALA A 139 7.73 -0.99 -7.75
N ALA A 140 7.63 -1.80 -6.70
CA ALA A 140 8.26 -1.51 -5.42
C ALA A 140 9.78 -1.46 -5.59
N ARG A 141 10.32 -0.25 -5.70
CA ARG A 141 11.75 0.02 -5.59
C ARG A 141 12.07 0.36 -4.14
N PRO A 142 13.11 -0.24 -3.54
CA PRO A 142 13.55 0.15 -2.19
C PRO A 142 13.93 1.64 -2.11
N ASP A 143 14.30 2.26 -3.24
CA ASP A 143 14.92 3.60 -3.26
C ASP A 143 13.94 4.77 -3.50
N GLU A 144 12.79 4.57 -4.17
CA GLU A 144 11.89 5.68 -4.56
C GLU A 144 10.83 6.04 -3.51
N ALA A 145 10.50 5.13 -2.60
CA ALA A 145 9.45 5.35 -1.60
C ALA A 145 9.83 6.38 -0.52
N GLN A 146 11.09 6.80 -0.47
CA GLN A 146 11.68 7.44 0.72
C GLN A 146 11.65 8.96 0.70
N LEU A 147 11.37 9.64 -0.42
CA LEU A 147 11.77 11.05 -0.60
C LEU A 147 10.63 12.06 -0.73
N LYS A 148 9.38 11.69 -0.47
CA LYS A 148 8.30 12.69 -0.43
C LYS A 148 8.22 13.32 0.96
N ALA A 149 8.60 14.60 1.04
CA ALA A 149 8.44 15.43 2.22
C ALA A 149 7.05 15.24 2.83
N ILE A 150 7.01 15.00 4.13
CA ILE A 150 5.78 14.73 4.85
C ILE A 150 5.17 16.08 5.17
N ALA A 151 3.93 16.30 4.75
CA ALA A 151 3.26 17.58 4.93
C ALA A 151 2.70 17.72 6.35
N LEU A 152 3.55 17.60 7.39
CA LEU A 152 3.14 17.82 8.79
C LEU A 152 2.54 19.21 9.00
N GLY A 153 3.02 20.22 8.26
CA GLY A 153 2.40 21.54 8.22
C GLY A 153 0.95 21.52 7.73
N THR A 154 0.64 20.71 6.72
CA THR A 154 -0.73 20.54 6.23
C THR A 154 -1.62 19.82 7.23
N ILE A 155 -1.09 18.86 8.01
CA ILE A 155 -1.84 18.23 9.11
C ILE A 155 -2.24 19.28 10.15
N LEU A 156 -1.31 20.17 10.50
CA LEU A 156 -1.58 21.26 11.44
C LEU A 156 -2.67 22.22 10.91
N GLU A 157 -2.59 22.60 9.64
CA GLU A 157 -3.62 23.42 8.98
C GLU A 157 -4.98 22.73 8.95
N ASP A 158 -5.00 21.43 8.65
CA ASP A 158 -6.24 20.63 8.58
C ASP A 158 -6.89 20.45 9.97
N LEU A 159 -6.10 20.31 11.04
CA LEU A 159 -6.62 20.27 12.41
C LEU A 159 -7.18 21.61 12.87
N ALA A 160 -6.52 22.71 12.52
CA ALA A 160 -7.05 24.05 12.79
C ALA A 160 -8.39 24.26 12.04
N ALA A 161 -8.47 23.85 10.78
CA ALA A 161 -9.71 23.89 10.02
C ALA A 161 -10.79 22.94 10.60
N LEU A 162 -10.40 21.79 11.13
CA LEU A 162 -11.31 20.82 11.73
C LEU A 162 -11.96 21.38 13.00
N LYS A 163 -11.18 22.07 13.83
CA LYS A 163 -11.65 22.79 15.02
C LYS A 163 -12.76 23.79 14.63
N GLU A 164 -12.49 24.64 13.65
CA GLU A 164 -13.45 25.66 13.19
C GLU A 164 -14.71 25.01 12.59
N ALA A 165 -14.56 23.93 11.82
CA ALA A 165 -15.68 23.19 11.25
C ALA A 165 -16.56 22.54 12.32
N ASN A 166 -15.95 22.00 13.40
CA ASN A 166 -16.69 21.41 14.51
C ASN A 166 -17.47 22.48 15.29
N LEU A 167 -16.83 23.62 15.59
CA LEU A 167 -17.49 24.75 16.25
C LEU A 167 -18.63 25.35 15.42
N ALA A 168 -18.48 25.38 14.10
CA ALA A 168 -19.53 25.82 13.18
C ALA A 168 -20.65 24.78 13.01
N GLY A 169 -20.44 23.53 13.44
CA GLY A 169 -21.38 22.43 13.26
C GLY A 169 -21.57 22.03 11.79
N ASP A 170 -20.51 22.08 10.97
CA ASP A 170 -20.56 21.74 9.53
C ASP A 170 -20.23 20.24 9.30
N PRO A 171 -21.23 19.38 9.04
CA PRO A 171 -21.00 17.95 8.90
C PRO A 171 -20.09 17.59 7.71
N VAL A 172 -20.23 18.32 6.61
CA VAL A 172 -19.51 18.02 5.36
C VAL A 172 -18.05 18.40 5.48
N ALA A 173 -17.77 19.56 6.07
CA ALA A 173 -16.39 19.99 6.32
C ALA A 173 -15.69 19.07 7.33
N VAL A 174 -16.37 18.72 8.43
CA VAL A 174 -15.85 17.80 9.45
C VAL A 174 -15.50 16.45 8.84
N HIS A 175 -16.45 15.81 8.14
CA HIS A 175 -16.23 14.52 7.49
C HIS A 175 -15.02 14.55 6.53
N ARG A 176 -14.98 15.53 5.63
CA ARG A 176 -13.90 15.66 4.64
C ARG A 176 -12.52 15.84 5.29
N LEU A 177 -12.44 16.66 6.34
CA LEU A 177 -11.17 16.95 7.03
C LEU A 177 -10.69 15.73 7.83
N LEU A 178 -11.58 15.06 8.55
CA LEU A 178 -11.27 13.83 9.28
C LEU A 178 -10.81 12.70 8.33
N ASP A 179 -11.51 12.50 7.21
CA ASP A 179 -11.14 11.49 6.21
C ASP A 179 -9.73 11.76 5.63
N ARG A 180 -9.47 13.02 5.28
CA ARG A 180 -8.16 13.45 4.78
C ARG A 180 -7.05 13.26 5.82
N LEU A 181 -7.28 13.66 7.07
CA LEU A 181 -6.32 13.47 8.16
C LEU A 181 -6.00 11.99 8.38
N HIS A 182 -7.04 11.14 8.41
CA HIS A 182 -6.88 9.69 8.53
C HIS A 182 -6.06 9.11 7.37
N GLY A 183 -6.36 9.51 6.13
CA GLY A 183 -5.62 9.06 4.94
C GLY A 183 -4.14 9.48 4.97
N VAL A 184 -3.84 10.73 5.33
CA VAL A 184 -2.46 11.23 5.43
C VAL A 184 -1.67 10.50 6.53
N LEU A 185 -2.26 10.27 7.70
CA LEU A 185 -1.60 9.58 8.80
C LEU A 185 -1.36 8.10 8.51
N THR A 186 -2.31 7.43 7.85
CA THR A 186 -2.16 6.03 7.42
C THR A 186 -1.00 5.91 6.42
N ASP A 187 -0.97 6.76 5.41
CA ASP A 187 0.11 6.77 4.42
C ASP A 187 1.47 7.14 5.04
N LEU A 188 1.49 8.02 6.04
CA LEU A 188 2.69 8.33 6.82
C LEU A 188 3.19 7.11 7.60
N ALA A 189 2.31 6.41 8.31
CA ALA A 189 2.65 5.21 9.06
C ALA A 189 3.21 4.11 8.15
N ASP A 190 2.56 3.87 7.00
CA ASP A 190 2.99 2.88 6.01
C ASP A 190 4.34 3.23 5.37
N ARG A 191 4.58 4.52 5.09
CA ARG A 191 5.88 4.99 4.58
C ARG A 191 6.97 4.84 5.62
N ALA A 192 6.73 5.26 6.86
CA ALA A 192 7.68 5.10 7.95
C ALA A 192 8.06 3.63 8.20
N ALA A 193 7.06 2.73 8.27
CA ALA A 193 7.29 1.30 8.46
C ALA A 193 8.18 0.71 7.36
N ARG A 194 7.87 0.99 6.08
CA ARG A 194 8.69 0.54 4.94
C ARG A 194 10.10 1.12 4.98
N PHE A 195 10.24 2.41 5.30
CA PHE A 195 11.53 3.08 5.36
C PHE A 195 12.47 2.45 6.39
N TYR A 196 12.00 2.16 7.61
CA TYR A 196 12.84 1.50 8.61
C TYR A 196 13.15 0.04 8.29
N LEU A 197 12.29 -0.65 7.53
CA LEU A 197 12.62 -1.99 7.03
C LEU A 197 13.81 -1.92 6.06
N VAL A 198 13.81 -0.95 5.13
CA VAL A 198 14.93 -0.74 4.20
C VAL A 198 16.22 -0.37 4.95
N ILE A 199 16.17 0.51 5.96
CA ILE A 199 17.34 0.81 6.79
C ILE A 199 17.86 -0.46 7.47
N GLY A 200 16.96 -1.25 8.08
CA GLY A 200 17.35 -2.49 8.75
C GLY A 200 17.94 -3.52 7.78
N GLU A 201 17.43 -3.60 6.55
CA GLU A 201 17.97 -4.47 5.50
C GLU A 201 19.33 -3.98 5.00
N LEU A 202 19.49 -2.67 4.79
CA LEU A 202 20.74 -2.08 4.36
C LEU A 202 21.84 -2.26 5.42
N ALA A 203 21.50 -2.10 6.70
CA ALA A 203 22.39 -2.40 7.82
C ALA A 203 22.82 -3.87 7.87
N ARG A 204 21.93 -4.82 7.53
CA ARG A 204 22.28 -6.25 7.42
C ARG A 204 23.07 -6.59 6.15
N THR A 205 22.90 -5.81 5.08
CA THR A 205 23.56 -6.03 3.78
C THR A 205 25.01 -5.49 3.76
N GLU A 206 25.42 -4.76 4.80
CA GLU A 206 26.79 -4.27 5.00
C GLU A 206 27.83 -5.40 4.98
N ASP A 207 27.49 -6.58 5.48
CA ASP A 207 28.37 -7.76 5.41
C ASP A 207 28.62 -8.23 3.96
N ALA A 208 27.81 -7.81 2.99
CA ALA A 208 27.84 -8.33 1.62
C ALA A 208 28.37 -7.35 0.56
N ARG A 209 28.04 -6.04 0.59
CA ARG A 209 28.42 -5.06 -0.47
C ARG A 209 28.54 -3.59 0.01
N PRO A 210 29.69 -3.17 0.56
CA PRO A 210 29.92 -1.82 1.09
C PRO A 210 29.73 -0.66 0.09
N GLU A 211 29.96 -0.89 -1.21
CA GLU A 211 29.88 0.14 -2.26
C GLU A 211 28.45 0.63 -2.52
N THR A 212 27.45 -0.25 -2.33
CA THR A 212 26.03 0.10 -2.54
C THR A 212 25.53 1.00 -1.41
N PHE A 213 25.96 0.72 -0.19
CA PHE A 213 25.69 1.53 0.99
C PHE A 213 26.28 2.94 0.88
N LEU A 214 27.58 3.03 0.52
CA LEU A 214 28.28 4.31 0.41
C LEU A 214 27.70 5.23 -0.68
N ARG A 215 27.06 4.67 -1.72
CA ARG A 215 26.40 5.45 -2.77
C ARG A 215 25.18 6.23 -2.25
N HIS A 216 24.42 5.65 -1.32
CA HIS A 216 23.14 6.19 -0.87
C HIS A 216 23.20 6.84 0.51
N LYS A 217 24.31 6.71 1.24
CA LYS A 217 24.45 7.17 2.64
C LYS A 217 24.10 8.63 2.88
N ASP A 218 24.51 9.52 1.97
CA ASP A 218 24.40 10.97 2.20
C ASP A 218 22.94 11.40 2.01
N LEU A 219 22.25 10.80 1.04
CA LEU A 219 20.82 10.98 0.81
C LEU A 219 19.98 10.41 1.96
N LEU A 220 20.33 9.22 2.47
CA LEU A 220 19.63 8.61 3.61
C LEU A 220 19.79 9.43 4.90
N LEU A 221 21.02 9.88 5.20
CA LEU A 221 21.29 10.71 6.37
C LEU A 221 20.61 12.08 6.28
N ASP A 222 20.66 12.72 5.12
CA ASP A 222 20.00 14.01 4.91
C ASP A 222 18.48 13.89 5.06
N HIS A 223 17.91 12.82 4.53
CA HIS A 223 16.48 12.54 4.68
C HIS A 223 16.09 12.29 6.14
N LEU A 224 16.80 11.42 6.86
CA LEU A 224 16.56 11.15 8.28
C LEU A 224 16.64 12.43 9.12
N ARG A 225 17.64 13.29 8.85
CA ARG A 225 17.83 14.55 9.59
C ARG A 225 16.72 15.55 9.30
N THR A 226 16.36 15.69 8.02
CA THR A 226 15.23 16.54 7.61
C THR A 226 13.94 16.06 8.26
N PHE A 227 13.65 14.76 8.18
CA PHE A 227 12.46 14.18 8.77
C PHE A 227 12.40 14.36 10.29
N HIS A 228 13.50 14.07 10.99
CA HIS A 228 13.59 14.30 12.43
C HIS A 228 13.37 15.78 12.79
N ALA A 229 13.94 16.71 12.02
CA ALA A 229 13.75 18.13 12.25
C ALA A 229 12.28 18.56 12.04
N GLU A 230 11.59 17.99 11.05
CA GLU A 230 10.17 18.23 10.83
C GLU A 230 9.31 17.65 11.97
N LEU A 231 9.57 16.41 12.41
CA LEU A 231 8.87 15.80 13.54
C LEU A 231 9.05 16.63 14.82
N SER A 232 10.29 16.99 15.14
CA SER A 232 10.61 17.81 16.32
C SER A 232 9.94 19.18 16.28
N ARG A 233 9.82 19.78 15.08
CA ARG A 233 9.19 21.09 14.90
C ARG A 233 7.68 21.03 14.99
N TYR A 234 7.04 20.10 14.27
CA TYR A 234 5.59 20.08 14.11
C TYR A 234 4.89 19.21 15.14
N GLY A 235 5.56 18.21 15.73
CA GLY A 235 4.93 17.29 16.67
C GLY A 235 4.23 17.96 17.84
N PRO A 236 4.91 18.83 18.61
CA PRO A 236 4.28 19.56 19.70
C PRO A 236 3.13 20.48 19.25
N LEU A 237 3.26 21.11 18.06
CA LEU A 237 2.23 21.99 17.50
C LEU A 237 0.99 21.21 17.11
N ILE A 238 1.17 20.03 16.50
CA ILE A 238 0.07 19.17 16.11
C ILE A 238 -0.60 18.56 17.34
N GLY A 239 0.17 18.10 18.34
CA GLY A 239 -0.38 17.62 19.61
C GLY A 239 -1.28 18.65 20.29
N ALA A 240 -0.85 19.91 20.33
CA ALA A 240 -1.68 21.02 20.82
C ALA A 240 -2.94 21.24 19.95
N ALA A 241 -2.82 21.18 18.62
CA ALA A 241 -3.96 21.32 17.73
C ALA A 241 -4.99 20.18 17.88
N VAL A 242 -4.54 18.95 18.16
CA VAL A 242 -5.43 17.83 18.48
C VAL A 242 -6.19 18.11 19.77
N GLN A 243 -5.50 18.53 20.84
CA GLN A 243 -6.14 18.91 22.12
C GLN A 243 -7.15 20.06 21.95
N ASP A 244 -6.82 21.04 21.11
CA ASP A 244 -7.72 22.13 20.75
C ASP A 244 -9.01 21.64 20.09
N VAL A 245 -8.94 20.61 19.23
CA VAL A 245 -10.13 19.96 18.66
C VAL A 245 -10.87 19.16 19.73
N GLN A 246 -10.20 18.41 20.61
CA GLN A 246 -10.84 17.69 21.72
C GLN A 246 -11.68 18.63 22.60
N ALA A 247 -11.16 19.83 22.88
CA ALA A 247 -11.83 20.85 23.67
C ALA A 247 -13.14 21.37 23.04
N THR A 248 -13.35 21.16 21.73
CA THR A 248 -14.61 21.52 21.05
C THR A 248 -15.71 20.46 21.21
N GLY A 249 -15.38 19.27 21.74
CA GLY A 249 -16.31 18.17 21.99
C GLY A 249 -16.20 17.05 20.96
N GLU A 250 -15.67 15.90 21.39
CA GLU A 250 -15.40 14.74 20.53
C GLU A 250 -16.67 14.03 20.06
N ASP A 251 -17.68 13.92 20.93
CA ASP A 251 -18.93 13.25 20.55
C ASP A 251 -19.65 14.00 19.42
N GLY A 252 -19.68 15.33 19.50
CA GLY A 252 -20.23 16.18 18.45
C GLY A 252 -19.45 16.05 17.14
N LEU A 253 -18.11 16.01 17.23
CA LEU A 253 -17.23 15.81 16.07
C LEU A 253 -17.55 14.51 15.33
N VAL A 254 -17.65 13.40 16.08
CA VAL A 254 -17.94 12.08 15.52
C VAL A 254 -19.35 12.02 14.92
N ASP A 255 -20.33 12.60 15.60
CA ASP A 255 -21.71 12.62 15.10
C ASP A 255 -21.84 13.44 13.82
N LEU A 256 -21.14 14.57 13.71
CA LEU A 256 -21.08 15.38 12.49
C LEU A 256 -20.41 14.61 11.33
N ALA A 257 -19.29 13.94 11.59
CA ALA A 257 -18.62 13.13 10.58
C ALA A 257 -19.50 11.98 10.06
N ALA A 258 -20.21 11.29 10.97
CA ALA A 258 -21.09 10.18 10.64
C ALA A 258 -22.34 10.59 9.83
N GLN A 259 -22.83 11.82 10.04
CA GLN A 259 -23.96 12.39 9.29
C GLN A 259 -23.65 12.57 7.80
N ALA A 260 -22.44 12.99 7.47
CA ALA A 260 -22.01 13.25 6.09
C ALA A 260 -21.32 12.04 5.41
N ASP A 261 -21.15 10.92 6.10
CA ASP A 261 -20.55 9.70 5.55
C ASP A 261 -21.41 9.09 4.42
N PRO A 262 -20.86 8.93 3.20
CA PRO A 262 -21.60 8.47 2.03
C PRO A 262 -21.82 6.94 1.98
N SER A 263 -21.32 6.17 2.96
CA SER A 263 -21.38 4.70 2.97
C SER A 263 -22.83 4.17 2.94
N PRO A 264 -23.32 3.65 1.79
CA PRO A 264 -24.75 3.41 1.60
C PRO A 264 -25.27 2.19 2.38
N PHE A 265 -24.38 1.27 2.77
CA PHE A 265 -24.72 0.02 3.46
C PHE A 265 -24.36 0.03 4.95
N ALA A 266 -23.78 1.11 5.47
CA ALA A 266 -23.40 1.22 6.88
C ALA A 266 -24.54 1.81 7.71
N THR A 267 -24.88 1.13 8.80
CA THR A 267 -25.82 1.66 9.79
C THR A 267 -25.26 2.94 10.44
N PRO A 268 -26.12 3.81 11.00
CA PRO A 268 -25.64 5.00 11.71
C PRO A 268 -24.65 4.70 12.85
N VAL A 269 -24.87 3.57 13.55
CA VAL A 269 -24.00 3.12 14.64
C VAL A 269 -22.63 2.69 14.11
N GLU A 270 -22.58 1.93 13.01
CA GLU A 270 -21.31 1.53 12.38
C GLU A 270 -20.52 2.74 11.86
N ARG A 271 -21.21 3.75 11.31
CA ARG A 271 -20.57 5.00 10.88
C ARG A 271 -19.98 5.75 12.07
N ALA A 272 -20.75 5.97 13.13
CA ALA A 272 -20.26 6.65 14.32
C ALA A 272 -19.11 5.90 15.00
N ALA A 273 -19.16 4.56 15.06
CA ALA A 273 -18.07 3.74 15.57
C ALA A 273 -16.79 3.91 14.75
N ARG A 274 -16.88 3.84 13.41
CA ARG A 274 -15.74 4.06 12.50
C ARG A 274 -15.12 5.44 12.69
N TRP A 275 -15.93 6.50 12.74
CA TRP A 275 -15.41 7.86 12.91
C TRP A 275 -14.80 8.09 14.28
N ARG A 276 -15.29 7.40 15.31
CA ARG A 276 -14.65 7.37 16.63
C ARG A 276 -13.29 6.68 16.58
N GLU A 277 -13.20 5.49 15.97
CA GLU A 277 -11.92 4.80 15.77
C GLU A 277 -10.92 5.66 14.99
N HIS A 278 -11.37 6.39 13.96
CA HIS A 278 -10.51 7.31 13.21
C HIS A 278 -10.00 8.46 14.09
N TRP A 279 -10.87 9.06 14.91
CA TRP A 279 -10.49 10.13 15.82
C TRP A 279 -9.54 9.65 16.90
N ASP A 280 -9.85 8.53 17.55
CA ASP A 280 -9.01 7.90 18.57
C ASP A 280 -7.63 7.56 18.00
N GLY A 281 -7.58 7.12 16.74
CA GLY A 281 -6.33 6.90 16.01
C GLY A 281 -5.48 8.17 15.85
N ILE A 282 -6.10 9.32 15.60
CA ILE A 282 -5.41 10.62 15.53
C ILE A 282 -4.87 11.00 16.92
N VAL A 283 -5.69 10.88 17.96
CA VAL A 283 -5.29 11.17 19.35
C VAL A 283 -4.12 10.28 19.79
N ALA A 284 -4.20 8.97 19.55
CA ALA A 284 -3.12 8.03 19.83
C ALA A 284 -1.83 8.32 19.03
N TRP A 285 -1.96 8.98 17.88
CA TRP A 285 -0.79 9.34 17.07
C TRP A 285 0.02 10.48 17.69
N PHE A 286 -0.64 11.53 18.20
CA PHE A 286 0.01 12.77 18.62
C PHE A 286 0.02 13.05 20.13
N VAL A 287 -0.99 12.59 20.86
CA VAL A 287 -1.12 12.82 22.31
C VAL A 287 -0.73 11.57 23.08
N GLY A 288 -1.06 10.39 22.54
CA GLY A 288 -0.90 9.12 23.24
C GLY A 288 -2.02 8.88 24.26
N ASP A 289 -1.87 7.83 25.06
CA ASP A 289 -2.76 7.48 26.16
C ASP A 289 -1.93 7.28 27.44
N HIS A 290 -2.56 7.24 28.61
CA HIS A 290 -1.92 7.05 29.91
C HIS A 290 -1.00 5.82 29.97
N GLU A 291 -1.26 4.80 29.14
CA GLU A 291 -0.46 3.57 29.07
C GLU A 291 0.47 3.51 27.85
N GLN A 292 0.29 4.37 26.84
CA GLN A 292 0.99 4.27 25.55
C GLN A 292 1.54 5.62 25.11
N THR A 293 2.86 5.67 24.86
CA THR A 293 3.52 6.84 24.27
C THR A 293 2.94 7.14 22.89
N ALA A 294 2.80 8.43 22.56
CA ALA A 294 2.32 8.87 21.26
C ALA A 294 3.14 8.23 20.12
N THR A 295 2.47 7.91 19.02
CA THR A 295 3.14 7.32 17.85
C THR A 295 4.23 8.24 17.30
N ILE A 296 4.03 9.55 17.36
CA ILE A 296 5.04 10.53 16.96
C ILE A 296 6.32 10.44 17.79
N ASP A 297 6.22 10.26 19.11
CA ASP A 297 7.39 10.17 19.99
C ASP A 297 8.16 8.86 19.73
N ARG A 298 7.43 7.77 19.51
CA ARG A 298 8.03 6.48 19.11
C ARG A 298 8.76 6.60 17.78
N LEU A 299 8.18 7.34 16.84
CA LEU A 299 8.75 7.59 15.52
C LEU A 299 10.00 8.48 15.61
N ASP A 300 9.98 9.50 16.46
CA ASP A 300 11.12 10.36 16.74
C ASP A 300 12.29 9.59 17.37
N ALA A 301 12.01 8.78 18.39
CA ALA A 301 13.00 7.91 19.03
C ALA A 301 13.61 6.90 18.05
N ARG A 302 12.76 6.29 17.19
CA ARG A 302 13.22 5.35 16.16
C ARG A 302 14.07 6.04 15.09
N THR A 303 13.73 7.26 14.70
CA THR A 303 14.53 8.08 13.78
C THR A 303 15.90 8.40 14.37
N THR A 304 15.92 8.81 15.64
CA THR A 304 17.17 9.10 16.38
C THR A 304 18.07 7.87 16.45
N SER A 305 17.51 6.71 16.80
CA SER A 305 18.25 5.43 16.79
C SER A 305 18.80 5.11 15.41
N ALA A 306 17.97 5.22 14.36
CA ALA A 306 18.38 4.92 12.99
C ALA A 306 19.52 5.84 12.50
N ILE A 307 19.51 7.13 12.87
CA ILE A 307 20.62 8.06 12.58
C ILE A 307 21.90 7.60 13.29
N ALA A 308 21.81 7.23 14.57
CA ALA A 308 22.95 6.79 15.36
C ALA A 308 23.55 5.47 14.82
N ASP A 309 22.69 4.51 14.49
CA ASP A 309 23.07 3.23 13.89
C ASP A 309 23.78 3.46 12.55
N LEU A 310 23.18 4.26 11.66
CA LEU A 310 23.75 4.57 10.35
C LEU A 310 25.11 5.28 10.46
N ALA A 311 25.26 6.21 11.42
CA ALA A 311 26.53 6.88 11.69
C ALA A 311 27.60 5.92 12.24
N SER A 312 27.21 4.93 13.05
CA SER A 312 28.10 3.88 13.55
C SER A 312 28.60 2.98 12.43
N LEU A 313 27.69 2.51 11.56
CA LEU A 313 28.00 1.70 10.38
C LEU A 313 28.99 2.43 9.45
N LEU A 314 28.73 3.71 9.17
CA LEU A 314 29.65 4.52 8.36
C LEU A 314 31.06 4.62 8.94
N ARG A 315 31.17 4.70 10.27
CA ARG A 315 32.47 4.70 10.96
C ARG A 315 33.19 3.37 10.78
N GLN A 316 32.46 2.25 10.93
CA GLN A 316 33.00 0.89 10.76
C GLN A 316 33.50 0.65 9.34
N VAL A 317 32.70 0.97 8.30
CA VAL A 317 33.10 0.82 6.89
C VAL A 317 34.35 1.65 6.56
N THR A 318 34.41 2.88 7.07
CA THR A 318 35.55 3.77 6.83
C THR A 318 36.83 3.24 7.48
N GLU A 319 36.73 2.70 8.68
CA GLU A 319 37.88 2.14 9.41
C GLU A 319 38.35 0.79 8.82
N ALA A 320 37.42 -0.06 8.38
CA ALA A 320 37.73 -1.30 7.67
C ALA A 320 38.54 -1.03 6.39
N ARG A 321 38.17 0.00 5.60
CA ARG A 321 38.96 0.40 4.42
C ARG A 321 40.34 0.94 4.78
N ARG A 322 40.47 1.77 5.83
CA ARG A 322 41.77 2.30 6.27
C ARG A 322 42.73 1.18 6.72
N SER A 323 42.24 0.23 7.51
CA SER A 323 43.05 -0.90 7.98
C SER A 323 43.47 -1.85 6.84
N GLY A 324 42.60 -2.09 5.86
CA GLY A 324 42.93 -2.87 4.65
C GLY A 324 44.00 -2.21 3.78
N VAL A 325 43.86 -0.90 3.50
CA VAL A 325 44.86 -0.13 2.72
C VAL A 325 46.19 -0.05 3.46
N SER A 326 46.18 0.07 4.79
CA SER A 326 47.40 0.09 5.60
C SER A 326 48.16 -1.24 5.56
N ARG A 327 47.45 -2.37 5.60
CA ARG A 327 48.07 -3.71 5.46
C ARG A 327 48.65 -3.94 4.06
N ASP A 328 47.93 -3.53 3.01
CA ASP A 328 48.41 -3.64 1.63
C ASP A 328 49.65 -2.77 1.38
N ALA A 329 49.69 -1.56 1.95
CA ALA A 329 50.87 -0.70 1.92
C ALA A 329 52.07 -1.32 2.65
N GLN A 330 51.86 -1.92 3.83
CA GLN A 330 52.90 -2.63 4.58
C GLN A 330 53.42 -3.87 3.82
N LEU A 331 52.55 -4.62 3.15
CA LEU A 331 52.96 -5.76 2.33
C LEU A 331 53.76 -5.33 1.09
N ARG A 332 53.40 -4.21 0.46
CA ARG A 332 54.19 -3.62 -0.64
C ARG A 332 55.55 -3.11 -0.18
N GLU A 333 55.63 -2.51 1.01
CA GLU A 333 56.90 -2.09 1.59
C GLU A 333 57.80 -3.29 1.91
N LEU A 334 57.26 -4.36 2.51
CA LEU A 334 58.01 -5.61 2.75
C LEU A 334 58.44 -6.30 1.45
N ALA A 335 57.61 -6.28 0.41
CA ALA A 335 57.94 -6.87 -0.89
C ALA A 335 59.01 -6.07 -1.66
N ALA A 336 59.17 -4.77 -1.39
CA ALA A 336 60.22 -3.94 -2.00
C ALA A 336 61.61 -4.14 -1.37
N TRP A 337 61.70 -4.87 -0.25
CA TRP A 337 62.94 -5.17 0.47
C TRP A 337 63.47 -6.60 0.22
N CYS A 338 62.82 -7.34 -0.68
CA CYS A 338 63.28 -8.65 -1.18
C CYS A 338 63.83 -8.50 -2.60
#